data_AF-A0A1F9WTE8-F1
#
_entry.id   AF-A0A1F9WTE8-F1
#
_cell.length_a   1.000
_cell.length_b   1.000
_cell.length_c   1.000
_cell.angle_alpha   90.00
_cell.angle_beta   90.00
_cell.angle_gamma   90.00
#
_symmetry.space_group_name_H-M   'P 1'
#
loop_
_entity.id
_entity.type
_entity.pdbx_description
1 polymer ?
#
loop_
_entity_poly.entity_id
_entity_poly.type
_entity_poly.pdbx_seq_one_letter_code
_entity_poly.pdbx_strand_id
1 'polypeptide(L)'
;MKFVKSLIKLLHSEISPGEIAGGVALGAMIGLTPVFTIQKIVLFLLVLILKVNIGAALFSVAIFALAGLLLDPLAHQLGYLLLVKFQPLTSAWTAMYNMPIVPFTRFYNTVVLGNFVLSLILLVPVFLLSKKLIIKYRRDYRQHVEKWKVVKLLKLTSIYSIYDKYKE
;
A
#
# COMPACT_ATOMS: atom_id res chain seq x y z
N MET A 1 19.38 0.71 -6.30
CA MET A 1 19.55 -0.78 -6.25
C MET A 1 18.98 -1.45 -5.00
N LYS A 2 19.20 -0.96 -3.76
CA LYS A 2 18.76 -1.62 -2.50
C LYS A 2 17.27 -2.01 -2.48
N PHE A 3 16.40 -1.18 -3.03
CA PHE A 3 14.94 -1.36 -3.02
C PHE A 3 14.45 -2.54 -3.89
N VAL A 4 15.04 -2.74 -5.06
CA VAL A 4 14.71 -3.90 -5.92
C VAL A 4 15.19 -5.20 -5.24
N LYS A 5 16.33 -5.15 -4.53
CA LYS A 5 16.83 -6.31 -3.78
C LYS A 5 15.89 -6.72 -2.64
N SER A 6 15.36 -5.76 -1.89
CA SER A 6 14.43 -6.05 -0.80
C SER A 6 13.11 -6.62 -1.32
N LEU A 7 12.59 -6.12 -2.44
CA LEU A 7 11.38 -6.64 -3.07
C LEU A 7 11.56 -8.10 -3.53
N ILE A 8 12.67 -8.41 -4.18
CA ILE A 8 12.98 -9.79 -4.60
C ILE A 8 13.17 -10.69 -3.38
N LYS A 9 13.86 -10.24 -2.33
CA LYS A 9 14.04 -11.00 -1.09
C LYS A 9 12.70 -11.28 -0.40
N LEU A 10 11.80 -10.32 -0.40
CA LEU A 10 10.46 -10.41 0.17
C LEU A 10 9.56 -11.40 -0.59
N LEU A 11 9.69 -11.47 -1.92
CA LEU A 11 8.95 -12.46 -2.71
C LEU A 11 9.45 -13.89 -2.48
N HIS A 12 10.75 -14.06 -2.17
CA HIS A 12 11.39 -15.34 -1.88
C HIS A 12 11.40 -15.75 -0.39
N SER A 13 10.96 -14.87 0.51
CA SER A 13 10.97 -15.14 1.95
C SER A 13 9.80 -16.04 2.39
N GLU A 14 9.96 -16.67 3.55
CA GLU A 14 8.94 -17.48 4.26
C GLU A 14 7.71 -16.66 4.72
N ILE A 15 7.70 -15.34 4.48
CA ILE A 15 6.60 -14.45 4.87
C ILE A 15 5.32 -14.89 4.14
N SER A 16 4.18 -14.93 4.82
CA SER A 16 2.94 -15.39 4.19
C SER A 16 2.50 -14.44 3.05
N PRO A 17 1.89 -14.97 1.97
CA PRO A 17 1.33 -14.12 0.91
C PRO A 17 0.26 -13.14 1.43
N GLY A 18 -0.43 -13.50 2.52
CA GLY A 18 -1.41 -12.64 3.19
C GLY A 18 -0.76 -11.43 3.88
N GLU A 19 0.34 -11.61 4.60
CA GLU A 19 1.08 -10.50 5.24
C GLU A 19 1.60 -9.51 4.20
N ILE A 20 2.11 -10.00 3.07
CA ILE A 20 2.58 -9.15 1.97
C ILE A 20 1.40 -8.42 1.32
N ALA A 21 0.32 -9.14 0.99
CA ALA A 21 -0.87 -8.54 0.38
C ALA A 21 -1.54 -7.50 1.29
N GLY A 22 -1.59 -7.74 2.59
CA GLY A 22 -2.08 -6.78 3.58
C GLY A 22 -1.21 -5.53 3.62
N GLY A 23 0.12 -5.69 3.55
CA GLY A 23 1.04 -4.58 3.39
C GLY A 23 0.75 -3.77 2.14
N VAL A 24 0.61 -4.43 0.98
CA VAL A 24 0.27 -3.75 -0.29
C VAL A 24 -1.05 -3.00 -0.18
N ALA A 25 -2.09 -3.60 0.39
CA ALA A 25 -3.42 -3.00 0.49
C ALA A 25 -3.42 -1.76 1.40
N LEU A 26 -2.80 -1.83 2.58
CA LEU A 26 -2.66 -0.66 3.46
C LEU A 26 -1.76 0.42 2.87
N GLY A 27 -0.66 0.01 2.23
CA GLY A 27 0.22 0.94 1.52
C GLY A 27 -0.49 1.66 0.38
N ALA A 28 -1.44 0.99 -0.30
CA ALA A 28 -2.27 1.60 -1.34
C ALA A 28 -3.15 2.71 -0.76
N MET A 29 -3.81 2.45 0.38
CA MET A 29 -4.60 3.48 1.06
C MET A 29 -3.75 4.69 1.48
N ILE A 30 -2.57 4.45 2.04
CA ILE A 30 -1.64 5.52 2.43
C ILE A 30 -1.16 6.30 1.20
N GLY A 31 -0.88 5.61 0.09
CA GLY A 31 -0.42 6.20 -1.16
C GLY A 31 -1.47 7.12 -1.80
N LEU A 32 -2.74 6.71 -1.80
CA LEU A 32 -3.85 7.50 -2.34
C LEU A 32 -4.29 8.65 -1.42
N THR A 33 -4.00 8.58 -0.12
CA THR A 33 -4.40 9.62 0.82
C THR A 33 -3.49 10.85 0.72
N PRO A 34 -4.04 12.08 0.57
CA PRO A 34 -3.25 13.31 0.54
C PRO A 34 -2.36 13.52 1.78
N VAL A 35 -1.32 14.33 1.63
CA VAL A 35 -0.35 14.63 2.71
C VAL A 35 -1.00 15.44 3.84
N PHE A 36 -0.52 15.24 5.07
CA PHE A 36 -0.93 15.95 6.29
C PHE A 36 -2.41 15.75 6.71
N THR A 37 -2.91 14.51 6.66
CA THR A 37 -4.21 14.13 7.24
C THR A 37 -4.02 13.16 8.41
N ILE A 38 -4.90 13.23 9.42
CA ILE A 38 -4.91 12.25 10.52
C ILE A 38 -5.13 10.83 9.99
N GLN A 39 -5.93 10.66 8.94
CA GLN A 39 -6.19 9.37 8.30
C GLN A 39 -4.90 8.66 7.90
N LYS A 40 -3.95 9.40 7.32
CA LYS A 40 -2.66 8.84 6.89
C LYS A 40 -1.81 8.36 8.07
N ILE A 41 -1.86 9.09 9.20
CA ILE A 41 -1.19 8.71 10.45
C ILE A 41 -1.81 7.41 11.01
N VAL A 42 -3.14 7.34 11.08
CA VAL A 42 -3.85 6.15 11.55
C VAL A 42 -3.52 4.94 10.68
N LEU A 43 -3.53 5.08 9.35
CA LEU A 43 -3.16 4.00 8.44
C LEU A 43 -1.71 3.55 8.61
N PHE A 44 -0.79 4.50 8.84
CA PHE A 44 0.61 4.17 9.13
C PHE A 44 0.75 3.39 10.45
N LEU A 45 0.04 3.79 11.50
CA LEU A 45 0.00 3.04 12.77
C LEU A 45 -0.58 1.63 12.58
N LEU A 46 -1.62 1.48 11.74
CA LEU A 46 -2.16 0.15 11.40
C LEU A 46 -1.10 -0.73 10.72
N VAL A 47 -0.25 -0.18 9.85
CA VAL A 47 0.86 -0.95 9.24
C VAL A 47 1.86 -1.43 10.30
N LEU A 48 2.07 -0.67 11.38
CA LEU A 48 3.00 -1.04 12.44
C LEU A 48 2.42 -2.06 13.44
N ILE A 49 1.12 -1.98 13.72
CA ILE A 49 0.45 -2.82 14.72
C ILE A 49 -0.04 -4.14 14.10
N LEU A 50 -0.51 -4.10 12.86
CA LEU A 50 -0.98 -5.29 12.17
C LEU A 50 0.20 -6.15 11.72
N LYS A 51 0.00 -7.47 11.72
CA LYS A 51 0.98 -8.41 11.18
C LYS A 51 0.96 -8.36 9.64
N VAL A 52 1.58 -7.31 9.09
CA VAL A 52 1.72 -7.07 7.65
C VAL A 52 3.17 -6.80 7.29
N ASN A 53 3.52 -6.94 6.01
CA ASN A 53 4.86 -6.64 5.56
C ASN A 53 5.06 -5.13 5.32
N ILE A 54 5.84 -4.48 6.18
CA ILE A 54 6.14 -3.05 6.10
C ILE A 54 6.84 -2.67 4.78
N GLY A 55 7.76 -3.51 4.30
CA GLY A 55 8.45 -3.28 3.03
C GLY A 55 7.49 -3.27 1.83
N ALA A 56 6.51 -4.17 1.82
CA ALA A 56 5.45 -4.20 0.82
C ALA A 56 4.52 -2.98 0.94
N ALA A 57 4.23 -2.53 2.16
CA ALA A 57 3.46 -1.31 2.40
C ALA A 57 4.17 -0.08 1.84
N LEU A 58 5.44 0.15 2.19
CA LEU A 58 6.22 1.29 1.69
C LEU A 58 6.39 1.26 0.17
N PHE A 59 6.58 0.07 -0.42
CA PHE A 59 6.61 -0.09 -1.88
C PHE A 59 5.28 0.30 -2.52
N SER A 60 4.17 -0.16 -1.95
CA SER A 60 2.83 0.15 -2.43
C SER A 60 2.50 1.64 -2.29
N VAL A 61 2.92 2.30 -1.20
CA VAL A 61 2.76 3.76 -1.04
C VAL A 61 3.34 4.51 -2.24
N ALA A 62 4.56 4.17 -2.67
CA ALA A 62 5.19 4.84 -3.80
C ALA A 62 4.41 4.65 -5.11
N ILE A 63 3.94 3.42 -5.38
CA ILE A 63 3.15 3.11 -6.58
C ILE A 63 1.82 3.85 -6.57
N PHE A 64 1.09 3.76 -5.46
CA PHE A 64 -0.25 4.32 -5.37
C PHE A 64 -0.24 5.85 -5.19
N ALA A 65 0.84 6.44 -4.68
CA ALA A 65 1.02 7.90 -4.74
C ALA A 65 1.12 8.39 -6.19
N LEU A 66 1.83 7.66 -7.06
CA LEU A 66 1.89 7.99 -8.49
C LEU A 66 0.55 7.73 -9.20
N ALA A 67 -0.11 6.61 -8.89
CA ALA A 67 -1.44 6.34 -9.42
C ALA A 67 -2.47 7.37 -8.94
N GLY A 68 -2.31 7.90 -7.73
CA GLY A 68 -3.14 8.98 -7.17
C GLY A 68 -3.20 10.19 -8.10
N LEU A 69 -2.07 10.58 -8.71
CA LEU A 69 -2.03 11.70 -9.67
C LEU A 69 -2.99 11.52 -10.85
N LEU A 70 -3.25 10.27 -11.26
CA LEU A 70 -4.19 9.95 -12.33
C LEU A 70 -5.62 9.74 -11.81
N LEU A 71 -5.77 9.30 -10.56
CA LEU A 71 -7.05 9.00 -9.93
C LEU A 71 -7.69 10.23 -9.27
N ASP A 72 -6.94 11.29 -9.02
CA ASP A 72 -7.41 12.52 -8.36
C ASP A 72 -8.64 13.17 -9.05
N PRO A 73 -8.75 13.22 -10.40
CA PRO A 73 -9.97 13.70 -11.04
C PRO A 73 -11.20 12.83 -10.73
N LEU A 74 -11.05 11.51 -10.68
CA LEU A 74 -12.12 10.58 -10.32
C LEU A 74 -12.48 10.72 -8.83
N ALA A 75 -11.47 10.85 -7.96
CA ALA A 75 -11.66 11.13 -6.55
C ALA A 75 -12.42 12.45 -6.34
N HIS A 76 -12.05 13.51 -7.05
CA HIS A 76 -12.75 14.79 -6.99
C HIS A 76 -14.24 14.63 -7.34
N GLN A 77 -14.57 13.92 -8.42
CA GLN A 77 -15.96 13.67 -8.82
C GLN A 77 -16.73 12.90 -7.74
N LEU A 78 -16.13 11.84 -7.19
CA LEU A 78 -16.73 11.04 -6.13
C LEU A 78 -16.96 11.88 -4.86
N GLY A 79 -15.95 12.65 -4.42
CA GLY A 79 -16.08 13.51 -3.26
C GLY A 79 -17.07 14.66 -3.47
N TYR A 80 -17.15 15.22 -4.68
CA TYR A 80 -18.15 16.23 -5.03
C TYR A 80 -19.57 15.66 -4.98
N LEU A 81 -19.76 14.44 -5.46
CA LEU A 81 -21.04 13.74 -5.35
C LEU A 81 -21.45 13.56 -3.89
N LEU A 82 -20.53 13.15 -3.02
CA LEU A 82 -20.79 12.88 -1.60
C LEU A 82 -20.96 14.15 -0.74
N LEU A 83 -20.13 15.17 -0.96
CA LEU A 83 -20.16 16.41 -0.15
C LEU A 83 -21.20 17.42 -0.64
N VAL A 84 -21.40 17.51 -1.96
CA VAL A 84 -22.15 18.63 -2.55
C VAL A 84 -23.48 18.17 -3.13
N LYS A 85 -23.51 17.08 -3.92
CA LYS A 85 -24.74 16.66 -4.59
C LYS A 85 -25.69 15.88 -3.70
N PHE A 86 -25.16 15.06 -2.78
CA PHE A 86 -25.97 14.16 -1.98
C PHE A 86 -26.41 14.80 -0.65
N GLN A 87 -27.49 15.60 -0.73
CA GLN A 87 -28.08 16.36 0.38
C GLN A 87 -28.37 15.56 1.66
N PRO A 88 -28.77 14.26 1.63
CA PRO A 88 -29.03 13.52 2.86
C PRO A 88 -27.82 13.39 3.80
N LEU A 89 -26.59 13.58 3.30
CA LEU A 89 -25.38 13.54 4.14
C LEU A 89 -25.00 14.89 4.75
N THR A 90 -25.65 16.00 4.36
CA THR A 90 -25.28 17.35 4.84
C THR A 90 -25.28 17.44 6.36
N SER A 91 -26.30 16.90 7.03
CA SER A 91 -26.40 16.89 8.50
C SER A 91 -25.24 16.13 9.15
N ALA A 92 -24.85 14.99 8.58
CA ALA A 92 -23.74 14.18 9.06
C ALA A 92 -22.39 14.91 8.88
N TRP A 93 -22.19 15.55 7.73
CA TRP A 93 -21.00 16.37 7.48
C TRP A 93 -20.90 17.56 8.43
N THR A 94 -22.00 18.27 8.69
CA THR A 94 -22.03 19.36 9.66
C THR A 94 -21.70 18.89 11.06
N ALA A 95 -22.26 17.75 11.50
CA ALA A 95 -21.94 17.18 12.80
C ALA A 95 -20.45 16.81 12.91
N MET A 96 -19.90 16.14 11.89
CA MET A 96 -18.47 15.78 11.82
C MET A 96 -17.55 17.00 11.78
N TYR A 97 -17.95 18.07 11.09
CA TYR A 97 -17.16 19.31 10.99
C TYR A 97 -17.06 20.04 12.35
N ASN A 98 -18.08 19.92 13.20
CA ASN A 98 -18.09 20.55 14.52
C ASN A 98 -17.42 19.72 15.62
N MET A 99 -16.90 18.52 15.30
CA MET A 99 -16.14 17.72 16.26
C MET A 99 -14.71 18.25 16.44
N PRO A 100 -14.08 18.06 17.61
CA PRO A 100 -12.76 18.63 17.89
C PRO A 100 -11.63 18.05 17.03
N ILE A 101 -11.71 16.78 16.64
CA ILE A 101 -10.61 16.06 15.96
C ILE A 101 -10.91 15.77 14.49
N VAL A 102 -12.17 15.52 14.14
CA VAL A 102 -12.56 15.05 12.80
C VAL A 102 -12.21 16.03 11.67
N PRO A 103 -12.29 17.36 11.83
CA PRO A 103 -11.88 18.31 10.77
C PRO A 103 -10.41 18.18 10.34
N PHE A 104 -9.52 17.68 11.21
CA PHE A 104 -8.12 17.43 10.86
C PHE A 104 -7.93 16.25 9.89
N THR A 105 -8.99 15.47 9.64
CA THR A 105 -9.01 14.52 8.52
C THR A 105 -9.12 15.21 7.16
N ARG A 106 -9.56 16.48 7.13
CA ARG A 106 -9.83 17.28 5.93
C ARG A 106 -10.88 16.67 5.02
N PHE A 107 -11.83 15.92 5.57
CA PHE A 107 -12.91 15.27 4.81
C PHE A 107 -13.79 16.28 4.01
N TYR A 108 -13.78 17.57 4.37
CA TYR A 108 -14.48 18.64 3.64
C TYR A 108 -13.81 19.00 2.29
N ASN A 109 -12.64 18.44 1.99
CA ASN A 109 -12.01 18.53 0.68
C ASN A 109 -12.48 17.34 -0.19
N THR A 110 -13.02 17.63 -1.37
CA THR A 110 -13.58 16.62 -2.29
C THR A 110 -12.54 15.59 -2.75
N VAL A 111 -11.30 15.99 -3.01
CA VAL A 111 -10.22 15.05 -3.39
C VAL A 111 -9.85 14.16 -2.22
N VAL A 112 -9.73 14.72 -1.00
CA VAL A 112 -9.40 13.95 0.21
C VAL A 112 -10.48 12.90 0.49
N LEU A 113 -11.75 13.30 0.53
CA LEU A 113 -12.86 12.37 0.77
C LEU A 113 -12.98 11.34 -0.34
N GLY A 114 -12.87 11.78 -1.59
CA GLY A 114 -12.92 10.90 -2.75
C GLY A 114 -11.84 9.84 -2.72
N ASN A 115 -10.59 10.22 -2.45
CA ASN A 115 -9.47 9.28 -2.34
C ASN A 115 -9.64 8.35 -1.14
N PHE A 116 -10.18 8.84 -0.02
CA PHE A 116 -10.50 7.98 1.12
C PHE A 116 -11.52 6.90 0.74
N VAL A 117 -12.64 7.28 0.14
CA VAL A 117 -13.68 6.31 -0.29
C VAL A 117 -13.17 5.38 -1.38
N LEU A 118 -12.44 5.91 -2.37
CA LEU A 118 -11.84 5.10 -3.43
C LEU A 118 -10.86 4.08 -2.86
N SER A 119 -10.04 4.47 -1.88
CA SER A 119 -9.11 3.56 -1.20
C SER A 119 -9.81 2.46 -0.43
N LEU A 120 -10.97 2.74 0.20
CA LEU A 120 -11.79 1.73 0.87
C LEU A 120 -12.38 0.73 -0.14
N ILE A 121 -12.88 1.22 -1.28
CA ILE A 121 -13.39 0.38 -2.36
C ILE A 121 -12.27 -0.51 -2.93
N LEU A 122 -11.07 0.06 -3.12
CA LEU A 122 -9.92 -0.64 -3.68
C LEU A 122 -9.22 -1.58 -2.68
N LEU A 123 -9.49 -1.45 -1.38
CA LEU A 123 -8.82 -2.24 -0.34
C LEU A 123 -8.94 -3.76 -0.60
N VAL A 124 -10.17 -4.25 -0.78
CA VAL A 124 -10.43 -5.68 -0.98
C VAL A 124 -9.90 -6.18 -2.34
N PRO A 125 -10.18 -5.50 -3.48
CA PRO A 125 -9.61 -5.87 -4.77
C PRO A 125 -8.08 -5.91 -4.77
N VAL A 126 -7.42 -4.89 -4.21
CA VAL A 126 -5.96 -4.81 -4.15
C VAL A 126 -5.38 -5.93 -3.30
N PHE A 127 -6.00 -6.24 -2.16
CA PHE A 127 -5.57 -7.36 -1.31
C PHE A 127 -5.66 -8.69 -2.05
N LEU A 128 -6.83 -9.00 -2.62
CA LEU A 128 -7.07 -10.28 -3.31
C LEU A 128 -6.17 -10.44 -4.54
N LEU A 129 -6.05 -9.39 -5.36
CA LEU A 129 -5.21 -9.39 -6.54
C LEU A 129 -3.74 -9.57 -6.16
N SER A 130 -3.25 -8.80 -5.19
CA SER A 130 -1.87 -8.91 -4.71
C SER A 130 -1.57 -10.30 -4.19
N LYS A 131 -2.45 -10.85 -3.33
CA LYS A 131 -2.30 -12.20 -2.78
C LYS A 131 -2.23 -13.25 -3.91
N LYS A 132 -3.13 -13.16 -4.89
CA LYS A 132 -3.16 -14.06 -6.05
C LYS A 132 -1.87 -13.97 -6.88
N LEU A 133 -1.38 -12.75 -7.14
CA LEU A 133 -0.13 -12.52 -7.88
C LEU A 133 1.08 -13.09 -7.14
N ILE A 134 1.15 -12.91 -5.81
CA ILE A 134 2.25 -13.43 -4.99
C ILE A 134 2.25 -14.96 -4.97
N ILE A 135 1.08 -15.59 -4.80
CA ILE A 135 0.94 -17.06 -4.85
C ILE A 135 1.36 -17.59 -6.22
N LYS A 136 0.86 -16.98 -7.31
CA LYS A 136 1.23 -17.36 -8.68
C LYS A 136 2.72 -17.20 -8.93
N TYR A 137 3.31 -16.09 -8.48
CA TYR A 137 4.75 -15.85 -8.58
C TYR A 137 5.56 -16.95 -7.87
N ARG A 138 5.19 -17.29 -6.63
CA ARG A 138 5.90 -18.31 -5.84
C ARG A 138 5.79 -19.71 -6.42
N ARG A 139 4.65 -20.04 -7.05
CA ARG A 139 4.41 -21.34 -7.68
C ARG A 139 5.12 -21.46 -9.04
N ASP A 140 4.92 -20.50 -9.94
CA ASP A 140 5.25 -20.67 -11.37
C ASP A 140 6.57 -19.98 -11.75
N TYR A 141 6.91 -18.88 -11.07
CA TYR A 141 8.01 -17.99 -11.49
C TYR A 141 9.22 -18.05 -10.59
N ARG A 142 9.12 -18.62 -9.38
CA ARG A 142 10.26 -18.73 -8.45
C ARG A 142 11.48 -19.39 -9.10
N GLN A 143 11.27 -20.48 -9.83
CA GLN A 143 12.35 -21.21 -10.51
C GLN A 143 12.95 -20.46 -11.72
N HIS A 144 12.17 -19.59 -12.36
CA HIS A 144 12.62 -18.79 -13.51
C HIS A 144 13.36 -17.53 -13.06
N VAL A 145 12.88 -16.89 -12.00
CA VAL A 145 13.45 -15.65 -11.48
C VAL A 145 14.77 -15.91 -10.74
N GLU A 146 14.95 -17.07 -10.11
CA GLU A 146 16.27 -17.47 -9.57
C GLU A 146 17.37 -17.55 -10.63
N LYS A 147 17.01 -17.75 -11.90
CA LYS A 147 17.97 -17.81 -13.01
C LYS A 147 18.34 -16.42 -13.53
N TRP A 148 17.61 -15.36 -13.20
CA TRP A 148 17.87 -14.01 -13.71
C TRP A 148 19.22 -13.47 -13.19
N LYS A 149 20.03 -12.90 -14.11
CA LYS A 149 21.39 -12.39 -13.80
C LYS A 149 21.39 -11.40 -12.63
N VAL A 150 20.34 -10.56 -12.55
CA VAL A 150 20.15 -9.63 -11.44
C VAL A 150 20.06 -10.42 -10.13
N VAL A 151 19.16 -11.40 -10.02
CA VAL A 151 18.96 -12.20 -8.79
C VAL A 151 20.22 -12.96 -8.36
N LYS A 152 21.00 -13.48 -9.31
CA LYS A 152 22.30 -14.11 -9.01
C LYS A 152 23.33 -13.12 -8.46
N LEU A 153 23.48 -11.96 -9.09
CA LEU A 153 24.33 -10.87 -8.58
C LEU A 153 23.85 -10.37 -7.21
N LEU A 154 22.54 -10.39 -6.96
CA LEU A 154 21.98 -10.01 -5.67
C LEU A 154 22.30 -11.02 -4.56
N LYS A 155 22.19 -12.33 -4.82
CA LYS A 155 22.58 -13.40 -3.88
C LYS A 155 24.08 -13.31 -3.53
N LEU A 156 24.93 -13.04 -4.51
CA LEU A 156 26.37 -12.85 -4.31
C LEU A 156 26.70 -11.64 -3.41
N THR A 157 25.94 -10.54 -3.52
CA THR A 157 26.20 -9.32 -2.74
C THR A 157 25.69 -9.33 -1.29
N SER A 158 24.95 -10.36 -0.84
CA SER A 158 24.23 -10.34 0.44
C SER A 158 24.55 -11.52 1.35
N ILE A 159 25.83 -11.86 1.59
CA ILE A 159 26.24 -12.89 2.60
C ILE A 159 26.18 -14.33 2.04
N TYR A 160 26.75 -14.59 0.86
CA TYR A 160 27.16 -15.97 0.50
C TYR A 160 28.69 -16.17 0.57
N SER A 161 29.49 -15.10 0.52
CA SER A 161 30.96 -15.18 0.59
C SER A 161 31.52 -15.32 2.01
N ILE A 162 30.70 -15.22 3.06
CA ILE A 162 31.15 -15.39 4.45
C ILE A 162 30.95 -16.84 4.92
N TYR A 163 29.99 -17.58 4.36
CA TYR A 163 29.72 -18.96 4.77
C TYR A 163 30.65 -19.98 4.12
N ASP A 164 31.09 -19.75 2.87
CA ASP A 164 32.06 -20.62 2.19
C ASP A 164 33.51 -20.42 2.68
N LYS A 165 33.80 -19.36 3.45
CA LYS A 165 35.15 -19.07 3.97
C LYS A 165 35.44 -19.69 5.34
N TYR A 166 34.46 -20.37 5.94
CA TYR A 166 34.59 -21.06 7.23
C TYR A 166 34.25 -22.55 7.14
N LYS A 167 34.28 -23.11 5.93
CA LYS A 167 34.11 -24.54 5.67
C LYS A 167 35.36 -25.20 5.08
N GLU A 168 36.51 -24.54 5.24
CA GLU A 168 37.84 -25.16 5.20
C GLU A 168 38.39 -25.28 6.63
#